data_AF-A0A7S0KDQ1-F1
#
_entry.id   AF-A0A7S0KDQ1-F1
#
_cell.length_a   1.000
_cell.length_b   1.000
_cell.length_c   1.000
_cell.angle_alpha   90.00
_cell.angle_beta   90.00
_cell.angle_gamma   90.00
#
_symmetry.space_group_name_H-M   'P 1'
#
loop_
_entity.id
_entity.type
_entity.pdbx_description
1 polymer ?
#
loop_
_entity_poly.entity_id
_entity_poly.type
_entity_poly.pdbx_seq_one_letter_code
_entity_poly.pdbx_strand_id
1 'polypeptide(L)'
;GIPATEVMKNMWCRMRKIDREDIMRYKRVWYFPMDKDDKITHEHLTSTMNSSMDSCSSKSHDGVFKIVRGEHVAFQFEVIDSLGQGNFGQVIRCFDHKSKRMVALKVINN
;
A
#
# COMPACT_ATOMS: atom_id res chain seq x y z
N GLY A 1 16.30 5.91 7.12
CA GLY A 1 15.24 6.58 6.37
C GLY A 1 15.78 7.85 5.78
N ILE A 2 15.44 8.17 4.55
CA ILE A 2 15.84 9.37 3.80
C ILE A 2 14.79 10.47 4.08
N PRO A 3 15.15 11.76 4.16
CA PRO A 3 14.17 12.84 4.26
C PRO A 3 13.14 12.78 3.11
N ALA A 4 11.86 12.96 3.43
CA ALA A 4 10.79 12.92 2.42
C ALA A 4 10.99 13.93 1.28
N THR A 5 11.49 15.13 1.61
CA THR A 5 11.82 16.18 0.64
C THR A 5 12.89 15.75 -0.38
N GLU A 6 13.87 14.99 0.08
CA GLU A 6 14.95 14.48 -0.77
C GLU A 6 14.46 13.35 -1.68
N VAL A 7 13.65 12.44 -1.15
CA VAL A 7 12.99 11.39 -1.96
C VAL A 7 12.10 12.02 -3.02
N MET A 8 11.26 12.98 -2.65
CA MET A 8 10.34 13.65 -3.57
C MET A 8 11.08 14.38 -4.68
N LYS A 9 12.22 15.02 -4.38
CA LYS A 9 13.04 15.70 -5.39
C LYS A 9 13.70 14.71 -6.36
N ASN A 10 14.28 13.63 -5.83
CA ASN A 10 15.07 12.69 -6.64
C ASN A 10 14.21 11.68 -7.41
N MET A 11 13.01 11.36 -6.90
CA MET A 11 12.15 10.31 -7.44
C MET A 11 10.83 10.83 -8.01
N TRP A 12 10.63 12.15 -8.07
CA TRP A 12 9.39 12.80 -8.52
C TRP A 12 8.72 12.13 -9.72
N CYS A 13 9.48 11.95 -10.81
CA CYS A 13 8.95 11.44 -12.07
C CYS A 13 8.51 9.97 -11.98
N ARG A 14 9.07 9.20 -11.05
CA ARG A 14 8.80 7.77 -10.85
C ARG A 14 7.76 7.50 -9.76
N MET A 15 7.39 8.51 -8.97
CA MET A 15 6.38 8.37 -7.93
C MET A 15 4.96 8.41 -8.50
N ARG A 16 4.06 7.60 -7.94
CA ARG A 16 2.62 7.66 -8.26
C ARG A 16 2.03 8.96 -7.71
N LYS A 17 0.95 9.46 -8.32
CA LYS A 17 0.30 10.72 -7.90
C LYS A 17 -0.11 10.71 -6.42
N ILE A 18 -0.71 9.60 -5.98
CA ILE A 18 -1.14 9.42 -4.58
C ILE A 18 0.04 9.49 -3.61
N ASP A 19 1.16 8.85 -3.94
CA ASP A 19 2.35 8.87 -3.10
C ASP A 19 2.95 10.28 -3.01
N ARG A 20 2.83 11.10 -4.06
CA ARG A 20 3.31 12.50 -4.05
C ARG A 20 2.50 13.37 -3.10
N GLU A 21 1.20 13.12 -2.96
CA GLU A 21 0.34 13.85 -2.03
C GLU A 21 0.61 13.41 -0.58
N ASP A 22 0.84 12.13 -0.36
CA ASP A 22 1.00 11.57 0.98
C ASP A 22 2.43 11.65 1.54
N ILE A 23 3.47 11.63 0.71
CA ILE A 23 4.87 11.60 1.17
C ILE A 23 5.22 12.80 2.06
N MET A 24 4.61 13.96 1.82
CA MET A 24 4.83 15.18 2.62
C MET A 24 4.29 15.09 4.04
N ARG A 25 3.39 14.13 4.32
CA ARG A 25 2.89 13.86 5.68
C ARG A 25 3.94 13.18 6.56
N TYR A 26 5.00 12.65 5.96
CA TYR A 26 6.04 11.90 6.66
C TYR A 26 7.36 12.66 6.66
N LYS A 27 8.04 12.72 7.81
CA LYS A 27 9.37 13.37 7.90
C LYS A 27 10.46 12.55 7.19
N ARG A 28 10.34 11.22 7.22
CA ARG A 28 11.34 10.29 6.69
C ARG A 28 10.68 9.10 6.03
N VAL A 29 11.24 8.71 4.89
CA VAL A 29 10.87 7.52 4.12
C VAL A 29 11.90 6.42 4.37
N TRP A 30 11.46 5.22 4.71
CA TRP A 30 12.33 4.05 4.93
C TRP A 30 12.20 3.01 3.83
N TYR A 31 11.04 2.94 3.19
CA TYR A 31 10.74 2.04 2.10
C TYR A 31 9.86 2.75 1.07
N PHE A 32 10.20 2.56 -0.20
CA PHE A 32 9.40 2.98 -1.34
C PHE A 32 9.43 1.83 -2.34
N PRO A 33 8.27 1.36 -2.84
CA PRO A 33 8.23 0.29 -3.80
C PRO A 33 8.88 0.79 -5.09
N MET A 34 9.93 0.10 -5.51
CA MET A 34 10.56 0.33 -6.80
C MET A 34 9.95 -0.69 -7.75
N ASP A 35 9.25 -0.24 -8.78
CA ASP A 35 8.77 -1.12 -9.85
C ASP A 35 9.98 -1.92 -10.35
N LYS A 36 9.97 -3.24 -10.12
CA LYS A 36 11.06 -4.12 -10.55
C LYS A 36 10.97 -4.48 -12.03
N ASP A 37 9.83 -4.21 -12.67
CA ASP A 37 9.62 -4.43 -14.09
C ASP A 37 8.54 -3.45 -14.57
N ASP A 38 8.82 -2.68 -15.63
CA ASP A 38 7.90 -1.75 -16.32
C ASP A 38 6.68 -2.46 -16.99
N LYS A 39 6.22 -3.59 -16.44
CA LYS A 39 5.18 -4.45 -17.04
C LYS A 39 4.06 -4.90 -16.12
N ILE A 40 4.03 -4.48 -14.85
CA ILE A 40 2.95 -4.86 -13.94
C ILE A 40 2.00 -3.67 -13.80
N THR A 41 1.06 -3.67 -14.74
CA THR A 41 -0.35 -3.34 -14.55
C THR A 41 -0.67 -2.12 -13.70
N HIS A 42 -1.15 -1.09 -14.40
CA HIS A 42 -2.10 -0.08 -13.94
C HIS A 42 -3.40 -0.71 -13.36
N GLU A 43 -3.30 -1.62 -12.41
CA GLU A 43 -4.40 -2.10 -11.58
C GLU A 43 -4.45 -1.29 -10.29
N HIS A 44 -4.55 0.01 -10.53
CA HIS A 44 -5.48 0.90 -9.85
C HIS A 44 -5.49 0.82 -8.32
N LEU A 45 -4.73 1.73 -7.71
CA LEU A 45 -5.17 2.38 -6.48
C LEU A 45 -6.31 3.36 -6.83
N THR A 46 -7.47 2.83 -7.21
CA THR A 46 -8.72 3.51 -6.88
C THR A 46 -9.79 2.48 -6.55
N SER A 47 -10.75 2.91 -5.74
CA SER A 47 -12.07 2.33 -5.69
C SER A 47 -12.71 2.35 -7.07
N THR A 48 -12.71 1.25 -7.85
CA THR A 48 -13.63 1.07 -8.99
C THR A 48 -13.65 -0.39 -9.46
N MET A 49 -14.84 -0.99 -9.35
CA MET A 49 -15.52 -1.92 -10.26
C MET A 49 -14.74 -3.12 -10.80
N ASN A 50 -15.07 -4.27 -10.22
CA ASN A 50 -14.78 -5.59 -10.72
C ASN A 50 -15.64 -5.83 -11.97
N SER A 51 -15.05 -5.91 -13.16
CA SER A 51 -15.65 -6.65 -14.28
C SER A 51 -15.24 -8.11 -14.14
N SER A 52 -16.02 -8.87 -13.39
CA SER A 52 -16.19 -10.31 -13.62
C SER A 52 -17.50 -10.72 -12.98
N MET A 53 -18.27 -11.44 -13.79
CA MET A 53 -19.67 -11.74 -13.63
C MET A 53 -19.84 -12.99 -12.77
N ASP A 54 -20.25 -12.79 -11.52
CA ASP A 54 -20.99 -13.77 -10.73
C ASP A 54 -22.02 -13.07 -9.84
N SER A 55 -23.27 -13.49 -10.01
CA SER A 55 -24.46 -12.89 -9.44
C SER A 55 -24.60 -13.20 -7.95
N CYS A 56 -25.17 -12.22 -7.21
CA CYS A 56 -25.70 -12.31 -5.85
C CYS A 56 -24.73 -11.99 -4.67
N SER A 57 -24.31 -10.73 -4.55
CA SER A 57 -24.33 -10.06 -3.25
C SER A 57 -24.44 -8.55 -3.41
N SER A 58 -25.25 -7.94 -2.55
CA SER A 58 -25.58 -6.51 -2.45
C SER A 58 -24.46 -5.54 -2.84
N LYS A 59 -24.82 -4.54 -3.64
CA LYS A 59 -24.09 -3.29 -3.94
C LYS A 59 -22.90 -3.04 -2.99
N SER A 60 -21.68 -3.32 -3.45
CA SER A 60 -20.44 -3.12 -2.70
C SER A 60 -20.14 -1.62 -2.56
N HIS A 61 -20.80 -1.01 -1.59
CA HIS A 61 -20.33 0.21 -0.95
C HIS A 61 -19.07 -0.17 -0.12
N ASP A 62 -18.16 0.79 0.10
CA ASP A 62 -17.28 0.85 1.28
C ASP A 62 -15.84 0.28 1.22
N GLY A 63 -14.85 1.16 0.97
CA GLY A 63 -13.71 1.38 1.88
C GLY A 63 -12.71 0.27 2.23
N VAL A 64 -12.72 -0.92 1.61
CA VAL A 64 -11.82 -2.01 2.00
C VAL A 64 -10.38 -1.78 1.51
N PHE A 65 -9.41 -1.77 2.44
CA PHE A 65 -7.98 -1.72 2.10
C PHE A 65 -7.57 -2.95 1.29
N LYS A 66 -7.07 -2.74 0.06
CA LYS A 66 -6.55 -3.80 -0.82
C LYS A 66 -5.10 -4.13 -0.43
N ILE A 67 -4.86 -5.36 -0.02
CA ILE A 67 -3.52 -5.86 0.30
C ILE A 67 -2.80 -6.24 -1.00
N VAL A 68 -1.68 -5.57 -1.29
CA VAL A 68 -0.83 -5.87 -2.45
C VAL A 68 0.58 -6.14 -1.95
N ARG A 69 1.15 -7.29 -2.34
CA ARG A 69 2.51 -7.67 -1.94
C ARG A 69 3.54 -6.74 -2.58
N GLY A 70 4.58 -6.38 -1.83
CA GLY A 70 5.63 -5.46 -2.25
C GLY A 70 5.26 -3.98 -2.09
N GLU A 71 3.98 -3.66 -1.89
CA GLU A 71 3.55 -2.29 -1.61
C GLU A 71 4.04 -1.79 -0.25
N HIS A 72 4.00 -0.47 -0.09
CA HIS A 72 4.37 0.16 1.16
C HIS A 72 3.15 0.52 2.01
N VAL A 73 3.36 0.54 3.33
CA VAL A 73 2.46 1.22 4.29
C VAL A 73 3.27 2.28 5.01
N ALA A 74 2.76 3.51 5.03
CA ALA A 74 3.36 4.67 5.71
C ALA A 74 4.85 4.90 5.34
N PHE A 75 5.24 4.57 4.11
CA PHE A 75 6.61 4.65 3.60
C PHE A 75 7.66 3.95 4.48
N GLN A 76 7.25 2.96 5.28
CA GLN A 76 8.10 2.29 6.26
C GLN A 76 8.01 0.77 6.19
N PHE A 77 6.80 0.26 6.03
CA PHE A 77 6.55 -1.18 6.04
C PHE A 77 6.38 -1.67 4.61
N GLU A 78 7.03 -2.78 4.29
CA GLU A 78 6.81 -3.50 3.03
C GLU A 78 5.83 -4.65 3.28
N VAL A 79 4.78 -4.74 2.49
CA VAL A 79 3.79 -5.83 2.57
C VAL A 79 4.40 -7.11 2.02
N ILE A 80 4.48 -8.14 2.86
CA ILE A 80 5.04 -9.44 2.48
C ILE A 80 3.95 -10.45 2.16
N ASP A 81 2.96 -10.58 3.04
CA ASP A 81 1.87 -11.55 2.89
C ASP A 81 0.65 -11.16 3.71
N SER A 82 -0.52 -11.73 3.42
CA SER A 82 -1.68 -11.66 4.31
C SER A 82 -1.57 -12.71 5.42
N LEU A 83 -2.03 -12.37 6.63
CA LEU A 83 -2.05 -13.29 7.77
C LEU A 83 -3.48 -13.73 8.13
N GLY A 84 -4.47 -12.86 7.90
CA GLY A 84 -5.87 -13.20 8.13
C GLY A 84 -6.81 -12.03 7.90
N GLN A 85 -8.10 -12.35 7.70
CA GLN A 85 -9.19 -11.39 7.52
C GLN A 85 -10.38 -11.81 8.40
N GLY A 86 -11.04 -10.83 9.00
CA GLY A 86 -12.28 -11.06 9.75
C GLY A 86 -13.05 -9.76 9.96
N ASN A 87 -14.11 -9.84 10.78
CA ASN A 87 -15.01 -8.70 11.03
C ASN A 87 -14.30 -7.48 11.64
N PHE A 88 -13.19 -7.70 12.35
CA PHE A 88 -12.39 -6.63 12.97
C PHE A 88 -11.32 -6.03 12.04
N GLY A 89 -11.35 -6.38 10.76
CA GLY A 89 -10.39 -5.93 9.76
C GLY A 89 -9.44 -7.03 9.29
N GLN A 90 -8.32 -6.60 8.72
CA GLN A 90 -7.33 -7.47 8.08
C GLN A 90 -6.00 -7.42 8.82
N VAL A 91 -5.25 -8.51 8.83
CA VAL A 91 -3.90 -8.58 9.40
C VAL A 91 -2.94 -8.97 8.31
N ILE A 92 -1.86 -8.20 8.16
CA ILE A 92 -0.82 -8.41 7.16
C ILE A 92 0.53 -8.60 7.82
N ARG A 93 1.35 -9.46 7.22
CA ARG A 93 2.76 -9.61 7.53
C ARG A 93 3.54 -8.57 6.74
N CYS A 94 4.31 -7.75 7.44
CA CYS A 94 5.15 -6.74 6.83
C CYS A 94 6.59 -6.82 7.31
N PHE A 95 7.52 -6.31 6.51
CA PHE A 95 8.88 -6.03 6.95
C PHE A 95 9.01 -4.55 7.32
N ASP A 96 9.39 -4.26 8.57
CA ASP A 96 9.66 -2.91 9.04
C ASP A 96 11.07 -2.49 8.65
N HIS A 97 11.21 -1.59 7.66
CA HIS A 97 12.52 -1.12 7.20
C HIS A 97 13.22 -0.18 8.19
N LYS A 98 12.50 0.39 9.16
CA LYS A 98 13.09 1.21 10.23
C LYS A 98 13.78 0.34 11.27
N SER A 99 13.08 -0.68 11.76
CA SER A 99 13.59 -1.57 12.83
C SER A 99 14.23 -2.85 12.32
N LYS A 100 14.21 -3.10 11.00
CA LYS A 100 14.76 -4.28 10.31
C LYS A 100 14.23 -5.61 10.86
N ARG A 101 12.91 -5.71 11.05
CA ARG A 101 12.25 -6.91 11.57
C ARG A 101 10.90 -7.17 10.93
N MET A 102 10.46 -8.42 10.95
CA MET A 102 9.11 -8.82 10.56
C MET A 102 8.09 -8.39 11.62
N VAL A 103 6.96 -7.84 11.19
CA VAL A 103 5.87 -7.38 12.05
C VAL A 103 4.52 -7.80 11.48
N ALA A 104 3.49 -7.87 12.32
CA ALA A 104 2.10 -7.96 11.89
C ALA A 104 1.44 -6.60 12.04
N LEU A 105 0.79 -6.10 10.98
CA LEU A 105 -0.01 -4.87 11.02
C LEU A 105 -1.49 -5.24 10.94
N LYS A 106 -2.31 -4.66 11.83
CA LYS A 106 -3.76 -4.76 11.76
C LYS A 106 -4.31 -3.53 11.04
N VAL A 107 -5.01 -3.76 9.94
CA VAL A 107 -5.70 -2.76 9.13
C VAL A 107 -7.17 -2.78 9.51
N ILE A 108 -7.69 -1.62 9.94
CA ILE A 108 -9.08 -1.45 10.36
C ILE A 108 -9.76 -0.57 9.29
N ASN A 109 -10.89 -1.03 8.76
CA ASN A 109 -11.70 -0.22 7.85
C ASN A 109 -12.52 0.78 8.67
N ASN A 110 -12.66 2.00 8.17
CA ASN A 110 -13.55 3.03 8.72
C ASN A 110 -14.90 3.01 8.01
#